data_AF-A0A945CMS3-F1
#
_entry.id   AF-A0A945CMS3-F1
#
_cell.length_a   1.000
_cell.length_b   1.000
_cell.length_c   1.000
_cell.angle_alpha   90.00
_cell.angle_beta   90.00
_cell.angle_gamma   90.00
#
_symmetry.space_group_name_H-M   'P 1'
#
loop_
_entity.id
_entity.type
_entity.pdbx_description
1 polymer ?
#
loop_
_entity_poly.entity_id
_entity_poly.type
_entity_poly.pdbx_seq_one_letter_code
_entity_poly.pdbx_strand_id
1 'polypeptide(L)'
;MPDLSSDRPDEKRRQDSAEDIESTDFGLIDAWIDEENAPSTQSRAQRRWQRRKNIDANVQQALNGIPEDMEALGALAKALPEEGQNEEIIVEDEEEQPATAAPEAAEEMRIAVEVAEDGMEAAITLLDLTKTTPRPDLASVLEFLSVEYGVIAGIDAKKLGELIERARREVVEGPILIARGRPACPGEDGRIVFPFATDSGEESQPIGPELRQAMREETPRAVLRHNLQTCLVAPGQTLAEVLPPGEGTAGHDVFGQPLRQPGQPAERPGAGDNVTEEENRYLAAIYGYVCLIDNALHILSPLWISPDGMKALFIHFFQICKEPLPESDWIMQLLEKSDVRHGIQETGMEKLCAGTAKKTRRALLLARGEPVQNGADAYFKPAFDFTSRPGKMRQDGSIDFRDRNIIVGVTADQHLGEFVPAAKGTDGMNLRGEVLAAQDGRESEFSADEGVRAEEDEAGITRYYAEREGSVRCKNGKLSVLPVVAVDGDVDYAVGHIETRADVQIQGSVLSGFHVRSLGNVVIGGRVE
;
A
#
# COMPACT_ATOMS: atom_id res chain seq x y z
N MET A 1 34.57 7.45 56.68
CA MET A 1 35.70 6.92 55.87
C MET A 1 35.99 5.53 56.38
N PRO A 2 35.97 4.51 55.50
CA PRO A 2 34.79 3.66 55.35
C PRO A 2 35.08 2.17 55.57
N ASP A 3 34.03 1.36 55.75
CA ASP A 3 34.04 -0.05 55.39
C ASP A 3 32.85 -0.33 54.47
N LEU A 4 33.14 -1.04 53.39
CA LEU A 4 32.36 -1.21 52.18
C LEU A 4 31.46 -2.44 52.31
N SER A 5 30.16 -2.24 52.14
CA SER A 5 29.20 -3.32 51.89
C SER A 5 28.33 -2.96 50.69
N SER A 6 27.76 -3.99 50.07
CA SER A 6 26.94 -4.03 48.84
C SER A 6 27.73 -4.04 47.53
N ASP A 7 27.35 -4.77 46.49
CA ASP A 7 26.41 -5.88 46.31
C ASP A 7 26.71 -6.39 44.89
N ARG A 8 26.81 -7.70 44.68
CA ARG A 8 26.73 -8.30 43.34
C ARG A 8 25.34 -8.93 43.19
N PRO A 9 24.62 -8.70 42.09
CA PRO A 9 23.31 -9.31 41.88
C PRO A 9 23.44 -10.66 41.17
N ASP A 10 22.91 -11.72 41.78
CA ASP A 10 22.65 -13.01 41.15
C ASP A 10 21.24 -13.04 40.53
N GLU A 11 21.22 -13.16 39.20
CA GLU A 11 20.39 -14.06 38.41
C GLU A 11 19.10 -14.64 39.04
N LYS A 12 17.96 -14.12 38.58
CA LYS A 12 16.65 -14.79 38.31
C LYS A 12 15.65 -13.66 38.02
N ARG A 13 15.03 -13.54 36.84
CA ARG A 13 14.08 -14.46 36.22
C ARG A 13 13.90 -14.04 34.76
N ARG A 14 14.23 -14.94 33.83
CA ARG A 14 13.55 -15.04 32.54
C ARG A 14 12.28 -15.86 32.78
N GLN A 15 11.12 -15.25 32.57
CA GLN A 15 9.83 -15.84 32.18
C GLN A 15 8.76 -14.85 32.56
N ASP A 16 8.33 -14.08 31.57
CA ASP A 16 7.04 -13.40 31.38
C ASP A 16 7.21 -12.61 30.07
N SER A 17 6.37 -12.66 29.05
CA SER A 17 5.33 -13.58 28.61
C SER A 17 5.11 -13.16 27.15
N ALA A 18 5.27 -14.09 26.20
CA ALA A 18 5.15 -13.83 24.76
C ALA A 18 3.68 -13.74 24.27
N GLU A 19 2.77 -13.24 25.12
CA GLU A 19 1.33 -13.18 24.82
C GLU A 19 0.71 -11.77 24.99
N ASP A 20 1.48 -10.73 25.34
CA ASP A 20 0.95 -9.37 25.55
C ASP A 20 1.25 -8.35 24.43
N ILE A 21 1.78 -8.79 23.28
CA ILE A 21 2.15 -7.87 22.17
C ILE A 21 0.99 -7.65 21.17
N GLU A 22 -0.04 -8.49 21.15
CA GLU A 22 -1.13 -8.38 20.17
C GLU A 22 -2.24 -7.37 20.55
N SER A 23 -2.31 -6.88 21.80
CA SER A 23 -3.45 -6.05 22.24
C SER A 23 -3.17 -4.54 22.35
N THR A 24 -1.91 -4.12 22.41
CA THR A 24 -1.51 -2.72 22.68
C THR A 24 -1.26 -1.89 21.42
N ASP A 25 -0.88 -2.49 20.29
CA ASP A 25 -0.62 -1.77 19.03
C ASP A 25 -1.92 -1.25 18.37
N PHE A 26 -3.06 -1.93 18.60
CA PHE A 26 -4.34 -1.55 17.97
C PHE A 26 -5.09 -0.42 18.70
N GLY A 27 -4.77 -0.17 19.97
CA GLY A 27 -5.36 0.92 20.74
C GLY A 27 -4.95 2.32 20.23
N LEU A 28 -3.78 2.44 19.59
CA LEU A 28 -3.25 3.69 19.05
C LEU A 28 -3.92 4.15 17.75
N ILE A 29 -4.56 3.23 17.02
CA ILE A 29 -5.32 3.53 15.81
C ILE A 29 -6.68 4.13 16.19
N ASP A 30 -7.38 3.59 17.19
CA ASP A 30 -8.69 4.11 17.62
C ASP A 30 -8.57 5.32 18.58
N ALA A 31 -7.53 5.38 19.42
CA ALA A 31 -7.32 6.50 20.36
C ALA A 31 -7.08 7.85 19.68
N TRP A 32 -6.87 7.87 18.35
CA TRP A 32 -6.66 9.10 17.58
C TRP A 32 -7.65 9.27 16.42
N ILE A 33 -8.51 8.27 16.17
CA ILE A 33 -9.58 8.34 15.18
C ILE A 33 -10.91 8.80 15.82
N ASP A 34 -11.13 8.55 17.12
CA ASP A 34 -12.47 8.58 17.73
C ASP A 34 -12.65 9.40 19.03
N GLU A 35 -11.78 10.36 19.39
CA GLU A 35 -11.91 11.03 20.70
C GLU A 35 -12.90 12.23 20.77
N GLU A 36 -13.71 12.52 19.74
CA GLU A 36 -14.67 13.65 19.81
C GLU A 36 -16.12 13.38 19.39
N ASN A 37 -16.54 12.15 19.12
CA ASN A 37 -17.97 11.87 18.89
C ASN A 37 -18.41 10.57 19.58
N ALA A 38 -18.80 10.69 20.86
CA ALA A 38 -19.57 9.66 21.54
C ALA A 38 -21.08 9.97 21.42
N PRO A 39 -21.85 9.29 20.54
CA PRO A 39 -23.27 9.13 20.76
C PRO A 39 -23.52 7.97 21.74
N SER A 40 -24.52 8.18 22.57
CA SER A 40 -24.87 7.39 23.75
C SER A 40 -25.07 5.89 23.48
N THR A 41 -24.74 5.14 24.53
CA THR A 41 -24.94 3.72 24.77
C THR A 41 -26.26 3.17 24.23
N GLN A 42 -26.20 2.35 23.17
CA GLN A 42 -27.09 1.19 22.99
C GLN A 42 -26.51 0.11 22.04
N SER A 43 -26.24 -1.05 22.62
CA SER A 43 -26.22 -2.40 22.03
C SER A 43 -25.11 -2.80 21.02
N ARG A 44 -23.89 -2.99 21.53
CA ARG A 44 -22.86 -3.89 20.96
C ARG A 44 -23.28 -5.38 21.01
N ALA A 45 -24.35 -5.73 21.74
CA ALA A 45 -24.83 -7.10 21.92
C ALA A 45 -25.71 -7.60 20.75
N GLN A 46 -26.47 -6.73 20.07
CA GLN A 46 -27.36 -7.15 18.98
C GLN A 46 -26.62 -7.46 17.67
N ARG A 47 -25.49 -6.78 17.39
CA ARG A 47 -24.70 -7.00 16.16
C ARG A 47 -23.91 -8.33 16.15
N ARG A 48 -23.66 -8.93 17.33
CA ARG A 48 -22.91 -10.19 17.46
C ARG A 48 -23.76 -11.44 17.16
N TRP A 49 -25.08 -11.33 17.17
CA TRP A 49 -26.01 -12.44 16.86
C TRP A 49 -26.23 -12.62 15.34
N GLN A 50 -26.25 -11.53 14.56
CA GLN A 50 -26.56 -11.58 13.12
C GLN A 50 -25.38 -12.05 12.24
N ARG A 51 -24.13 -11.99 12.71
CA ARG A 51 -22.95 -12.49 11.95
C ARG A 51 -22.70 -14.00 12.10
N ARG A 52 -23.41 -14.70 12.98
CA ARG A 52 -23.20 -16.14 13.25
C ARG A 52 -24.17 -17.06 12.48
N LYS A 53 -24.96 -16.53 11.54
CA LYS A 53 -25.92 -17.31 10.73
C LYS A 53 -25.70 -17.29 9.21
N ASN A 54 -24.72 -16.54 8.70
CA ASN A 54 -24.44 -16.43 7.24
C ASN A 54 -23.06 -16.94 6.82
N ILE A 55 -22.38 -17.70 7.68
CA ILE A 55 -21.16 -18.44 7.34
C ILE A 55 -21.51 -19.92 7.41
N ASP A 56 -22.36 -20.37 6.50
CA ASP A 56 -22.62 -21.80 6.21
C ASP A 56 -23.35 -21.99 4.88
N ALA A 57 -23.14 -21.09 3.91
CA ALA A 57 -23.81 -21.18 2.59
C ALA A 57 -22.90 -21.04 1.37
N ASN A 58 -21.61 -20.69 1.51
CA ASN A 58 -20.73 -20.44 0.34
C ASN A 58 -19.36 -21.14 0.40
N VAL A 59 -19.32 -22.38 0.91
CA VAL A 59 -18.12 -23.25 0.88
C VAL A 59 -18.34 -24.50 -0.01
N GLN A 60 -19.37 -24.51 -0.85
CA GLN A 60 -19.72 -25.67 -1.70
C GLN A 60 -19.81 -25.33 -3.20
N GLN A 61 -19.02 -24.36 -3.68
CA GLN A 61 -18.97 -24.08 -5.13
C GLN A 61 -17.63 -23.49 -5.60
N ALA A 62 -16.51 -24.15 -5.29
CA ALA A 62 -15.20 -23.80 -5.86
C ALA A 62 -14.26 -25.01 -5.96
N LEU A 63 -14.79 -26.18 -6.37
CA LEU A 63 -13.99 -27.34 -6.77
C LEU A 63 -14.69 -27.99 -7.97
N ASN A 64 -14.14 -27.78 -9.18
CA ASN A 64 -14.11 -28.74 -10.29
C ASN A 64 -13.58 -28.06 -11.57
N GLY A 65 -12.52 -28.61 -12.17
CA GLY A 65 -12.21 -28.39 -13.59
C GLY A 65 -10.72 -28.24 -13.94
N ILE A 66 -9.95 -29.32 -13.83
CA ILE A 66 -8.68 -29.51 -14.57
C ILE A 66 -8.98 -30.47 -15.72
N PRO A 67 -8.37 -30.28 -16.90
CA PRO A 67 -7.85 -31.45 -17.62
C PRO A 67 -6.38 -31.31 -18.01
N GLU A 68 -5.64 -32.37 -17.70
CA GLU A 68 -4.38 -32.78 -18.30
C GLU A 68 -4.63 -33.28 -19.74
N ASP A 69 -3.67 -33.09 -20.64
CA ASP A 69 -3.14 -34.19 -21.47
C ASP A 69 -1.88 -33.75 -22.25
N MET A 70 -0.94 -34.70 -22.29
CA MET A 70 0.41 -34.67 -22.85
C MET A 70 0.47 -35.43 -24.20
N GLU A 71 1.64 -35.36 -24.84
CA GLU A 71 2.12 -36.05 -26.07
C GLU A 71 2.02 -35.20 -27.35
N ALA A 72 3.08 -35.02 -28.15
CA ALA A 72 4.11 -35.99 -28.50
C ALA A 72 5.51 -35.39 -28.80
N LEU A 73 6.49 -36.27 -28.62
CA LEU A 73 7.92 -36.20 -28.94
C LEU A 73 8.21 -36.27 -30.46
N GLY A 74 9.33 -35.68 -30.90
CA GLY A 74 9.95 -36.01 -32.19
C GLY A 74 11.23 -35.21 -32.45
N ALA A 75 12.38 -35.89 -32.44
CA ALA A 75 13.72 -35.32 -32.37
C ALA A 75 14.47 -35.24 -33.72
N LEU A 76 15.53 -34.42 -33.72
CA LEU A 76 16.86 -34.62 -34.34
C LEU A 76 17.05 -34.61 -35.88
N ALA A 77 17.82 -33.58 -36.28
CA ALA A 77 19.06 -33.62 -37.07
C ALA A 77 19.07 -33.86 -38.59
N LYS A 78 19.99 -33.07 -39.21
CA LYS A 78 20.65 -33.16 -40.53
C LYS A 78 19.84 -32.74 -41.77
N ALA A 79 20.25 -31.67 -42.45
CA ALA A 79 21.30 -31.69 -43.49
C ALA A 79 21.30 -30.37 -44.30
N LEU A 80 22.50 -29.80 -44.53
CA LEU A 80 22.82 -28.88 -45.63
C LEU A 80 22.79 -29.63 -46.99
N PRO A 81 22.58 -28.94 -48.12
CA PRO A 81 23.70 -28.47 -48.99
C PRO A 81 23.57 -26.97 -49.37
N GLU A 82 24.67 -26.21 -49.55
CA GLU A 82 25.44 -25.96 -50.80
C GLU A 82 24.58 -25.37 -51.94
N GLU A 83 24.97 -24.38 -52.75
CA GLU A 83 26.19 -23.63 -53.04
C GLU A 83 25.81 -22.50 -54.03
N GLY A 84 26.70 -21.52 -54.23
CA GLY A 84 26.68 -20.58 -55.37
C GLY A 84 26.37 -19.13 -54.97
N GLN A 85 27.09 -18.10 -55.42
CA GLN A 85 28.07 -17.94 -56.49
C GLN A 85 29.01 -16.78 -56.09
N ASN A 86 30.29 -16.89 -56.43
CA ASN A 86 31.28 -15.81 -56.40
C ASN A 86 31.24 -15.07 -57.76
N GLU A 87 31.29 -13.74 -57.73
CA GLU A 87 31.78 -12.86 -58.80
C GLU A 87 32.95 -12.07 -58.21
N GLU A 88 34.19 -12.40 -58.58
CA GLU A 88 35.03 -11.68 -59.54
C GLU A 88 35.30 -10.21 -59.17
N ILE A 89 36.47 -9.96 -58.57
CA ILE A 89 37.15 -8.66 -58.65
C ILE A 89 38.56 -8.91 -59.20
N ILE A 90 38.80 -8.24 -60.31
CA ILE A 90 40.01 -8.19 -61.13
C ILE A 90 41.07 -7.37 -60.38
N VAL A 91 42.29 -7.90 -60.25
CA VAL A 91 43.49 -7.11 -59.93
C VAL A 91 44.43 -7.23 -61.11
N GLU A 92 44.87 -6.06 -61.59
CA GLU A 92 45.70 -5.85 -62.77
C GLU A 92 47.14 -6.35 -62.56
N ASP A 93 47.72 -6.73 -63.70
CA ASP A 93 49.08 -7.24 -63.90
C ASP A 93 50.18 -6.26 -63.45
N GLU A 94 51.22 -6.79 -62.79
CA GLU A 94 52.57 -6.22 -62.82
C GLU A 94 53.59 -7.28 -63.26
N GLU A 95 54.52 -6.81 -64.09
CA GLU A 95 55.34 -7.55 -65.04
C GLU A 95 56.43 -8.44 -64.43
N GLU A 96 56.60 -9.62 -65.04
CA GLU A 96 57.80 -10.45 -64.97
C GLU A 96 59.01 -9.76 -65.60
N GLN A 97 60.12 -9.64 -64.86
CA GLN A 97 61.48 -9.76 -65.42
C GLN A 97 62.46 -10.39 -64.40
N PRO A 98 63.53 -11.05 -64.87
CA PRO A 98 63.96 -12.34 -64.35
C PRO A 98 65.01 -12.28 -63.24
N ALA A 99 65.05 -13.36 -62.46
CA ALA A 99 66.04 -13.69 -61.46
C ALA A 99 67.47 -13.64 -62.01
N THR A 100 68.20 -12.59 -61.64
CA THR A 100 69.66 -12.54 -61.70
C THR A 100 70.25 -13.15 -60.44
N ALA A 101 70.93 -14.27 -60.64
CA ALA A 101 72.06 -14.84 -59.89
C ALA A 101 72.31 -14.32 -58.46
N ALA A 102 72.06 -15.22 -57.51
CA ALA A 102 72.50 -15.17 -56.13
C ALA A 102 73.99 -14.79 -55.97
N PRO A 103 74.31 -13.87 -55.05
CA PRO A 103 75.55 -13.90 -54.31
C PRO A 103 75.32 -14.56 -52.94
N GLU A 104 76.08 -15.63 -52.72
CA GLU A 104 76.63 -16.10 -51.44
C GLU A 104 75.78 -15.87 -50.17
N ALA A 105 75.07 -16.92 -49.77
CA ALA A 105 74.38 -17.05 -48.49
C ALA A 105 75.32 -16.79 -47.31
N ALA A 106 75.10 -15.69 -46.59
CA ALA A 106 75.32 -15.71 -45.15
C ALA A 106 74.27 -16.68 -44.58
N GLU A 107 74.69 -17.82 -44.05
CA GLU A 107 73.75 -18.83 -43.54
C GLU A 107 72.92 -18.22 -42.39
N GLU A 108 71.65 -17.99 -42.69
CA GLU A 108 70.71 -17.23 -41.89
C GLU A 108 70.45 -17.91 -40.54
N MET A 109 70.34 -17.08 -39.51
CA MET A 109 69.93 -17.47 -38.18
C MET A 109 68.51 -18.05 -38.22
N ARG A 110 68.36 -19.36 -37.99
CA ARG A 110 67.05 -20.02 -37.97
C ARG A 110 66.46 -19.98 -36.57
N ILE A 111 65.68 -18.92 -36.31
CA ILE A 111 64.83 -18.84 -35.13
C ILE A 111 63.37 -18.92 -35.57
N ALA A 112 62.64 -19.88 -35.01
CA ALA A 112 61.18 -19.88 -35.04
C ALA A 112 60.68 -19.50 -33.64
N VAL A 113 59.85 -18.47 -33.59
CA VAL A 113 59.20 -18.00 -32.36
C VAL A 113 57.71 -18.09 -32.56
N GLU A 114 57.03 -18.73 -31.62
CA GLU A 114 55.58 -18.73 -31.53
C GLU A 114 55.17 -17.75 -30.44
N VAL A 115 54.36 -16.77 -30.80
CA VAL A 115 53.70 -15.88 -29.85
C VAL A 115 52.28 -16.38 -29.65
N ALA A 116 51.86 -16.48 -28.39
CA ALA A 116 50.50 -16.87 -28.05
C ALA A 116 49.47 -15.89 -28.65
N GLU A 117 48.28 -16.37 -29.00
CA GLU A 117 47.22 -15.55 -29.61
C GLU A 117 46.81 -14.34 -28.75
N ASP A 118 46.99 -14.44 -27.43
CA ASP A 118 46.70 -13.37 -26.46
C ASP A 118 47.83 -12.33 -26.34
N GLY A 119 48.97 -12.53 -27.02
CA GLY A 119 50.13 -11.66 -26.97
C GLY A 119 50.86 -11.63 -25.62
N MET A 120 50.51 -12.50 -24.68
CA MET A 120 51.05 -12.47 -23.32
C MET A 120 52.29 -13.34 -23.13
N GLU A 121 52.55 -14.28 -24.03
CA GLU A 121 53.64 -15.24 -23.94
C GLU A 121 54.32 -15.41 -25.31
N ALA A 122 55.65 -15.39 -25.33
CA ALA A 122 56.44 -15.71 -26.52
C ALA A 122 57.41 -16.86 -26.21
N ALA A 123 57.41 -17.88 -27.05
CA ALA A 123 58.24 -19.06 -26.91
C ALA A 123 59.08 -19.29 -28.17
N ILE A 124 60.36 -19.59 -28.00
CA ILE A 124 61.19 -20.08 -29.11
C ILE A 124 60.88 -21.56 -29.30
N THR A 125 60.50 -21.98 -30.49
CA THR A 125 60.22 -23.38 -30.83
C THR A 125 61.37 -24.06 -31.57
N LEU A 126 62.19 -23.27 -32.27
CA LEU A 126 63.40 -23.72 -32.94
C LEU A 126 64.48 -22.64 -32.85
N LEU A 127 65.68 -23.02 -32.40
CA LEU A 127 66.86 -22.16 -32.44
C LEU A 127 68.08 -22.97 -32.91
N ASP A 128 68.54 -22.68 -34.13
CA ASP A 128 69.75 -23.25 -34.71
C ASP A 128 70.79 -22.15 -34.99
N LEU A 129 71.85 -22.14 -34.17
CA LEU A 129 72.99 -21.23 -34.28
C LEU A 129 74.28 -21.94 -34.70
N THR A 130 74.18 -23.22 -35.12
CA THR A 130 75.36 -24.07 -35.38
C THR A 130 76.13 -23.63 -36.62
N LYS A 131 75.47 -22.89 -37.52
CA LYS A 131 75.98 -22.50 -38.84
C LYS A 131 76.11 -20.98 -39.06
N THR A 132 75.63 -20.16 -38.12
CA THR A 132 75.64 -18.69 -38.24
C THR A 132 77.02 -18.08 -37.99
N THR A 133 77.51 -17.26 -38.93
CA THR A 133 78.74 -16.44 -38.78
C THR A 133 78.49 -14.98 -39.20
N PRO A 134 78.75 -13.97 -38.35
CA PRO A 134 79.28 -14.06 -36.98
C PRO A 134 78.28 -14.67 -36.00
N ARG A 135 78.80 -15.27 -34.92
CA ARG A 135 77.95 -15.88 -33.88
C ARG A 135 77.11 -14.81 -33.20
N PRO A 136 75.77 -14.91 -33.23
CA PRO A 136 74.94 -13.89 -32.60
C PRO A 136 75.18 -13.87 -31.10
N ASP A 137 75.30 -12.67 -30.57
CA ASP A 137 75.31 -12.39 -29.14
C ASP A 137 73.88 -12.10 -28.66
N LEU A 138 73.69 -11.99 -27.35
CA LEU A 138 72.37 -11.74 -26.75
C LEU A 138 71.72 -10.48 -27.35
N ALA A 139 72.50 -9.44 -27.66
CA ALA A 139 72.01 -8.21 -28.27
C ALA A 139 71.44 -8.43 -29.68
N SER A 140 72.16 -9.18 -30.53
CA SER A 140 71.73 -9.52 -31.89
C SER A 140 70.43 -10.34 -31.90
N VAL A 141 70.30 -11.27 -30.94
CA VAL A 141 69.07 -12.07 -30.79
C VAL A 141 67.90 -11.24 -30.29
N LEU A 142 68.13 -10.31 -29.36
CA LEU A 142 67.09 -9.39 -28.88
C LEU A 142 66.64 -8.42 -29.98
N GLU A 143 67.56 -7.92 -30.79
CA GLU A 143 67.24 -7.07 -31.95
C GLU A 143 66.41 -7.85 -32.97
N PHE A 144 66.80 -9.08 -33.29
CA PHE A 144 66.03 -9.96 -34.19
C PHE A 144 64.62 -10.26 -33.64
N LEU A 145 64.49 -10.58 -32.35
CA LEU A 145 63.18 -10.78 -31.70
C LEU A 145 62.30 -9.51 -31.74
N SER A 146 62.91 -8.34 -31.66
CA SER A 146 62.18 -7.06 -31.73
C SER A 146 61.77 -6.68 -33.15
N VAL A 147 62.60 -6.93 -34.16
CA VAL A 147 62.38 -6.51 -35.55
C VAL A 147 61.48 -7.48 -36.30
N GLU A 148 61.72 -8.79 -36.17
CA GLU A 148 60.99 -9.82 -36.91
C GLU A 148 59.70 -10.25 -36.20
N TYR A 149 59.72 -10.31 -34.86
CA TYR A 149 58.61 -10.83 -34.06
C TYR A 149 57.97 -9.79 -33.13
N GLY A 150 58.47 -8.54 -33.09
CA GLY A 150 57.90 -7.45 -32.30
C GLY A 150 58.05 -7.59 -30.77
N VAL A 151 58.74 -8.62 -30.27
CA VAL A 151 58.84 -8.92 -28.84
C VAL A 151 59.86 -7.98 -28.20
N ILE A 152 59.40 -7.05 -27.37
CA ILE A 152 60.22 -6.00 -26.76
C ILE A 152 60.15 -5.95 -25.22
N ALA A 153 59.13 -6.56 -24.62
CA ALA A 153 58.86 -6.49 -23.19
C ALA A 153 58.75 -7.89 -22.56
N GLY A 154 59.13 -8.00 -21.28
CA GLY A 154 58.95 -9.24 -20.52
C GLY A 154 59.96 -10.36 -20.82
N ILE A 155 61.04 -10.07 -21.55
CA ILE A 155 62.05 -11.05 -21.95
C ILE A 155 62.93 -11.47 -20.75
N ASP A 156 63.02 -12.77 -20.49
CA ASP A 156 63.95 -13.34 -19.51
C ASP A 156 65.36 -13.47 -20.11
N ALA A 157 66.13 -12.39 -20.01
CA ALA A 157 67.48 -12.29 -20.57
C ALA A 157 68.45 -13.39 -20.07
N LYS A 158 68.21 -13.95 -18.87
CA LYS A 158 69.05 -15.04 -18.33
C LYS A 158 68.73 -16.36 -19.03
N LYS A 159 67.45 -16.72 -19.12
CA LYS A 159 67.02 -17.93 -19.84
C LYS A 159 67.37 -17.86 -21.33
N LEU A 160 67.18 -16.70 -21.95
CA LEU A 160 67.56 -16.49 -23.35
C LEU A 160 69.07 -16.62 -23.55
N GLY A 161 69.89 -16.08 -22.63
CA GLY A 161 71.35 -16.26 -22.66
C GLY A 161 71.78 -17.73 -22.52
N GLU A 162 71.16 -18.49 -21.62
CA GLU A 162 71.41 -19.93 -21.46
C GLU A 162 70.98 -20.72 -22.71
N LEU A 163 69.88 -20.33 -23.35
CA LEU A 163 69.40 -20.94 -24.59
C LEU A 163 70.35 -20.69 -25.76
N ILE A 164 70.88 -19.48 -25.91
CA ILE A 164 71.86 -19.14 -26.94
C ILE A 164 73.14 -19.96 -26.74
N GLU A 165 73.62 -20.14 -25.50
CA GLU A 165 74.81 -20.96 -25.22
C GLU A 165 74.60 -22.45 -25.52
N ARG A 166 73.38 -22.97 -25.32
CA ARG A 166 73.00 -24.35 -25.70
C ARG A 166 72.89 -24.48 -27.22
N ALA A 167 72.23 -23.53 -27.87
CA ALA A 167 72.02 -23.49 -29.32
C ALA A 167 73.33 -23.34 -30.14
N ARG A 168 74.42 -22.89 -29.50
CA ARG A 168 75.78 -22.87 -30.07
C ARG A 168 76.40 -24.26 -30.22
N ARG A 169 75.89 -25.28 -29.49
CA ARG A 169 76.44 -26.65 -29.46
C ARG A 169 75.54 -27.66 -30.15
N GLU A 170 74.24 -27.47 -30.08
CA GLU A 170 73.22 -28.36 -30.62
C GLU A 170 71.98 -27.58 -31.02
N VAL A 171 71.16 -28.13 -31.93
CA VAL A 171 69.86 -27.52 -32.29
C VAL A 171 68.93 -27.64 -31.08
N VAL A 172 68.33 -26.51 -30.68
CA VAL A 172 67.34 -26.49 -29.60
C VAL A 172 65.95 -26.54 -30.22
N GLU A 173 65.23 -27.62 -29.93
CA GLU A 173 63.86 -27.86 -30.39
C GLU A 173 62.89 -27.93 -29.19
N GLY A 174 61.68 -27.43 -29.40
CA GLY A 174 60.59 -27.44 -28.43
C GLY A 174 60.27 -26.05 -27.87
N PRO A 175 59.03 -25.81 -27.41
CA PRO A 175 58.57 -24.49 -26.99
C PRO A 175 59.23 -24.09 -25.67
N ILE A 176 60.10 -23.09 -25.72
CA ILE A 176 60.76 -22.55 -24.52
C ILE A 176 60.34 -21.10 -24.36
N LEU A 177 59.59 -20.82 -23.27
CA LEU A 177 59.09 -19.50 -22.93
C LEU A 177 60.25 -18.53 -22.67
N ILE A 178 60.36 -17.49 -23.49
CA ILE A 178 61.43 -16.49 -23.44
C ILE A 178 60.93 -15.11 -23.02
N ALA A 179 59.65 -14.80 -23.22
CA ALA A 179 59.06 -13.53 -22.80
C ALA A 179 57.66 -13.74 -22.22
N ARG A 180 57.33 -12.95 -21.19
CA ARG A 180 56.01 -12.94 -20.56
C ARG A 180 55.56 -11.52 -20.25
N GLY A 181 54.40 -11.14 -20.78
CA GLY A 181 53.73 -9.88 -20.45
C GLY A 181 53.33 -9.82 -18.98
N ARG A 182 53.09 -8.60 -18.48
CA ARG A 182 52.50 -8.37 -17.16
C ARG A 182 50.99 -8.20 -17.34
N PRO A 183 50.15 -9.12 -16.83
CA PRO A 183 48.71 -8.99 -16.98
C PRO A 183 48.20 -7.73 -16.27
N ALA A 184 47.15 -7.11 -16.83
CA ALA A 184 46.44 -6.02 -16.17
C ALA A 184 45.67 -6.58 -14.95
N CYS A 185 45.56 -5.78 -13.89
CA CYS A 185 44.60 -6.08 -12.82
C CYS A 185 43.32 -5.29 -13.11
N PRO A 186 42.15 -5.96 -13.17
CA PRO A 186 40.87 -5.29 -13.35
C PRO A 186 40.64 -4.19 -12.32
N GLY A 187 40.00 -3.10 -12.73
CA GLY A 187 39.46 -2.10 -11.82
C GLY A 187 38.27 -2.64 -11.04
N GLU A 188 37.99 -2.03 -9.88
CA GLU A 188 36.73 -2.31 -9.17
C GLU A 188 35.55 -1.86 -10.04
N ASP A 189 34.49 -2.66 -10.10
CA ASP A 189 33.27 -2.28 -10.78
C ASP A 189 32.62 -1.07 -10.10
N GLY A 190 31.96 -0.24 -10.90
CA GLY A 190 31.12 0.82 -10.37
C GLY A 190 30.00 0.22 -9.53
N ARG A 191 29.62 0.91 -8.46
CA ARG A 191 28.56 0.46 -7.55
C ARG A 191 27.65 1.60 -7.13
N ILE A 192 26.43 1.25 -6.74
CA ILE A 192 25.46 2.21 -6.22
C ILE A 192 25.49 2.14 -4.70
N VAL A 193 25.71 3.28 -4.07
CA VAL A 193 25.71 3.41 -2.61
C VAL A 193 24.41 4.08 -2.19
N PHE A 194 23.69 3.47 -1.26
CA PHE A 194 22.48 4.04 -0.65
C PHE A 194 22.83 4.61 0.73
N PRO A 195 23.00 5.94 0.89
CA PRO A 195 23.56 6.51 2.11
C PRO A 195 22.71 6.30 3.38
N PHE A 196 21.42 5.98 3.22
CA PHE A 196 20.49 5.75 4.32
C PHE A 196 20.49 4.32 4.85
N ALA A 197 21.16 3.38 4.19
CA ALA A 197 21.30 2.00 4.64
C ALA A 197 22.55 1.89 5.52
N THR A 198 22.42 1.87 6.86
CA THR A 198 23.56 1.53 7.73
C THR A 198 23.10 0.99 9.11
N ASP A 199 23.36 -0.31 9.34
CA ASP A 199 24.16 -0.86 10.46
C ASP A 199 24.13 -2.41 10.48
N SER A 200 23.19 -3.05 9.80
CA SER A 200 23.30 -4.48 9.44
C SER A 200 23.97 -4.57 8.07
N GLY A 201 25.14 -5.19 7.98
CA GLY A 201 26.02 -5.24 6.80
C GLY A 201 25.49 -5.96 5.54
N GLU A 202 24.20 -5.89 5.27
CA GLU A 202 23.59 -6.24 3.98
C GLU A 202 23.03 -4.95 3.38
N GLU A 203 23.47 -4.64 2.15
CA GLU A 203 22.97 -3.55 1.33
C GLU A 203 21.43 -3.64 1.22
N SER A 204 20.73 -3.05 2.18
CA SER A 204 19.28 -3.12 2.28
C SER A 204 18.74 -2.19 1.22
N GLN A 205 18.52 -2.72 0.03
CA GLN A 205 17.86 -2.02 -1.06
C GLN A 205 16.52 -1.44 -0.56
N PRO A 206 16.07 -0.29 -1.12
CA PRO A 206 14.76 0.24 -0.82
C PRO A 206 13.68 -0.82 -1.00
N ILE A 207 12.63 -0.74 -0.21
CA ILE A 207 11.49 -1.64 -0.34
C ILE A 207 10.91 -1.59 -1.76
N GLY A 208 10.46 -2.73 -2.27
CA GLY A 208 9.96 -2.87 -3.63
C GLY A 208 8.46 -2.56 -3.79
N PRO A 209 7.74 -3.30 -4.64
CA PRO A 209 6.33 -3.03 -4.96
C PRO A 209 5.36 -3.19 -3.77
N GLU A 210 5.79 -3.86 -2.70
CA GLU A 210 5.01 -4.12 -1.49
C GLU A 210 4.50 -2.83 -0.83
N LEU A 211 5.33 -1.79 -0.76
CA LEU A 211 4.92 -0.49 -0.19
C LEU A 211 3.83 0.18 -1.03
N ARG A 212 3.97 0.13 -2.35
CA ARG A 212 2.96 0.65 -3.29
C ARG A 212 1.64 -0.11 -3.15
N GLN A 213 1.69 -1.43 -2.97
CA GLN A 213 0.52 -2.24 -2.73
C GLN A 213 -0.13 -1.91 -1.38
N ALA A 214 0.65 -1.83 -0.31
CA ALA A 214 0.14 -1.51 1.03
C ALA A 214 -0.56 -0.15 1.08
N MET A 215 -0.01 0.88 0.42
CA MET A 215 -0.62 2.22 0.38
C MET A 215 -1.91 2.30 -0.45
N ARG A 216 -2.24 1.28 -1.25
CA ARG A 216 -3.49 1.19 -2.02
C ARG A 216 -4.65 0.55 -1.26
N GLU A 217 -4.41 0.06 -0.05
CA GLU A 217 -5.44 -0.55 0.79
C GLU A 217 -6.56 0.43 1.15
N GLU A 218 -7.81 -0.05 1.21
CA GLU A 218 -9.00 0.78 1.46
C GLU A 218 -9.11 1.30 2.89
N THR A 219 -8.33 0.75 3.83
CA THR A 219 -8.37 1.17 5.23
C THR A 219 -6.97 1.31 5.81
N PRO A 220 -6.73 2.28 6.71
CA PRO A 220 -5.41 2.48 7.33
C PRO A 220 -4.97 1.24 8.12
N ARG A 221 -5.94 0.51 8.68
CA ARG A 221 -5.69 -0.75 9.38
C ARG A 221 -5.14 -1.83 8.44
N ALA A 222 -5.65 -1.92 7.21
CA ALA A 222 -5.12 -2.84 6.22
C ALA A 222 -3.73 -2.42 5.75
N VAL A 223 -3.50 -1.11 5.51
CA VAL A 223 -2.17 -0.55 5.19
C VAL A 223 -1.13 -0.98 6.24
N LEU A 224 -1.42 -0.76 7.53
CA LEU A 224 -0.48 -1.01 8.62
C LEU A 224 -0.22 -2.50 8.91
N ARG A 225 -1.06 -3.43 8.42
CA ARG A 225 -0.85 -4.89 8.56
C ARG A 225 0.34 -5.40 7.78
N HIS A 226 0.73 -4.73 6.70
CA HIS A 226 1.83 -5.15 5.82
C HIS A 226 3.22 -5.17 6.49
N ASN A 227 3.36 -4.69 7.73
CA ASN A 227 4.61 -4.75 8.53
C ASN A 227 5.89 -4.39 7.76
N LEU A 228 5.82 -3.30 7.02
CA LEU A 228 6.91 -2.89 6.15
C LEU A 228 8.00 -2.18 6.94
N GLN A 229 9.24 -2.49 6.57
CA GLN A 229 10.44 -1.77 6.94
C GLN A 229 10.75 -0.75 5.85
N THR A 230 10.73 0.52 6.20
CA THR A 230 10.75 1.63 5.25
C THR A 230 11.79 2.66 5.64
N CYS A 231 12.13 3.58 4.73
CA CYS A 231 12.99 4.70 5.04
C CYS A 231 12.34 6.00 4.56
N LEU A 232 12.03 6.89 5.50
CA LEU A 232 11.61 8.26 5.24
C LEU A 232 12.82 9.10 4.84
N VAL A 233 12.63 9.90 3.81
CA VAL A 233 13.63 10.83 3.28
C VAL A 233 13.07 12.24 3.22
N ALA A 234 13.92 13.22 3.52
CA ALA A 234 13.59 14.63 3.40
C ALA A 234 13.78 15.15 1.97
N PRO A 235 13.05 16.19 1.53
CA PRO A 235 13.34 16.86 0.26
C PRO A 235 14.82 17.30 0.18
N GLY A 236 15.46 17.05 -0.96
CA GLY A 236 16.88 17.31 -1.21
C GLY A 236 17.84 16.26 -0.65
N GLN A 237 17.36 15.27 0.10
CA GLN A 237 18.22 14.20 0.64
C GLN A 237 18.71 13.26 -0.47
N THR A 238 19.97 12.85 -0.39
CA THR A 238 20.55 11.86 -1.31
C THR A 238 20.03 10.46 -1.04
N LEU A 239 19.43 9.86 -2.06
CA LEU A 239 18.90 8.50 -2.07
C LEU A 239 19.97 7.50 -2.48
N ALA A 240 20.66 7.78 -3.57
CA ALA A 240 21.66 6.90 -4.15
C ALA A 240 22.80 7.71 -4.76
N GLU A 241 24.01 7.19 -4.69
CA GLU A 241 25.21 7.73 -5.31
C GLU A 241 25.87 6.67 -6.17
N VAL A 242 26.15 7.01 -7.43
CA VAL A 242 26.78 6.10 -8.39
C VAL A 242 28.29 6.32 -8.33
N LEU A 243 29.01 5.34 -7.80
CA LEU A 243 30.47 5.33 -7.82
C LEU A 243 30.95 4.82 -9.20
N PRO A 244 31.82 5.57 -9.90
CA PRO A 244 32.34 5.14 -11.20
C PRO A 244 33.27 3.92 -11.04
N PRO A 245 33.43 3.10 -12.10
CA PRO A 245 34.38 2.01 -12.09
C PRO A 245 35.82 2.51 -11.94
N GLY A 246 36.64 1.73 -11.24
CA GLY A 246 38.07 1.95 -11.18
C GLY A 246 38.75 1.66 -12.53
N GLU A 247 39.83 2.38 -12.83
CA GLU A 247 40.58 2.17 -14.08
C GLU A 247 41.42 0.87 -14.10
N GLY A 248 41.59 0.22 -12.94
CA GLY A 248 42.47 -0.92 -12.77
C GLY A 248 43.95 -0.54 -12.79
N THR A 249 44.84 -1.53 -12.85
CA THR A 249 46.28 -1.27 -13.02
C THR A 249 46.74 -1.74 -14.39
N ALA A 250 47.46 -0.88 -15.11
CA ALA A 250 47.95 -1.17 -16.45
C ALA A 250 48.96 -2.32 -16.44
N GLY A 251 48.64 -3.37 -17.19
CA GLY A 251 49.57 -4.40 -17.63
C GLY A 251 50.27 -3.99 -18.93
N HIS A 252 51.17 -4.83 -19.42
CA HIS A 252 51.77 -4.69 -20.75
C HIS A 252 51.97 -6.08 -21.35
N ASP A 253 51.68 -6.24 -22.64
CA ASP A 253 51.94 -7.48 -23.38
C ASP A 253 53.44 -7.64 -23.72
N VAL A 254 53.82 -8.72 -24.43
CA VAL A 254 55.23 -8.94 -24.83
C VAL A 254 55.71 -7.94 -25.90
N PHE A 255 54.78 -7.26 -26.57
CA PHE A 255 55.03 -6.21 -27.56
C PHE A 255 55.13 -4.80 -26.93
N GLY A 256 55.04 -4.70 -25.60
CA GLY A 256 55.13 -3.44 -24.86
C GLY A 256 53.88 -2.55 -24.98
N GLN A 257 52.77 -3.06 -25.54
CA GLN A 257 51.51 -2.34 -25.60
C GLN A 257 50.83 -2.38 -24.22
N PRO A 258 50.30 -1.24 -23.72
CA PRO A 258 49.65 -1.20 -22.43
C PRO A 258 48.30 -1.92 -22.47
N LEU A 259 48.10 -2.88 -21.56
CA LEU A 259 46.83 -3.55 -21.33
C LEU A 259 46.10 -2.84 -20.19
N ARG A 260 44.87 -2.36 -20.44
CA ARG A 260 44.00 -1.79 -19.39
C ARG A 260 42.71 -2.59 -19.33
N GLN A 261 42.25 -2.87 -18.12
CA GLN A 261 40.97 -3.52 -17.87
C GLN A 261 40.22 -2.68 -16.82
N PRO A 262 39.52 -1.61 -17.23
CA PRO A 262 38.68 -0.86 -16.30
C PRO A 262 37.53 -1.74 -15.79
N GLY A 263 37.03 -1.44 -14.59
CA GLY A 263 35.83 -2.07 -14.06
C GLY A 263 34.59 -1.77 -14.91
N GLN A 264 33.54 -2.56 -14.74
CA GLN A 264 32.27 -2.36 -15.41
C GLN A 264 31.48 -1.22 -14.75
N PRO A 265 30.77 -0.36 -15.52
CA PRO A 265 29.91 0.66 -14.93
C PRO A 265 28.73 0.02 -14.18
N ALA A 266 28.28 0.67 -13.11
CA ALA A 266 27.09 0.23 -12.38
C ALA A 266 25.84 0.32 -13.27
N GLU A 267 24.94 -0.66 -13.15
CA GLU A 267 23.59 -0.56 -13.71
C GLU A 267 22.78 0.49 -12.94
N ARG A 268 22.66 1.69 -13.52
CA ARG A 268 21.99 2.83 -12.90
C ARG A 268 20.47 2.61 -12.85
N PRO A 269 19.80 2.80 -11.70
CA PRO A 269 18.34 2.78 -11.64
C PRO A 269 17.77 4.00 -12.36
N GLY A 270 16.58 3.89 -12.92
CA GLY A 270 15.85 5.05 -13.42
C GLY A 270 15.45 6.00 -12.30
N ALA A 271 15.27 7.28 -12.62
CA ALA A 271 14.58 8.23 -11.75
C ALA A 271 13.07 8.17 -12.00
N GLY A 272 12.34 7.60 -11.04
CA GLY A 272 10.89 7.52 -11.05
C GLY A 272 10.23 8.74 -10.40
N ASP A 273 9.00 8.54 -9.93
CA ASP A 273 8.17 9.59 -9.34
C ASP A 273 8.84 10.24 -8.14
N ASN A 274 8.85 11.57 -8.14
CA ASN A 274 9.38 12.41 -7.07
C ASN A 274 10.88 12.20 -6.78
N VAL A 275 11.66 11.71 -7.74
CA VAL A 275 13.11 11.61 -7.66
C VAL A 275 13.75 12.52 -8.70
N THR A 276 14.76 13.28 -8.30
CA THR A 276 15.58 14.11 -9.19
C THR A 276 16.91 13.42 -9.41
N GLU A 277 17.29 13.19 -10.67
CA GLU A 277 18.60 12.68 -11.04
C GLU A 277 19.57 13.83 -11.36
N GLU A 278 20.71 13.83 -10.67
CA GLU A 278 21.89 14.62 -10.98
C GLU A 278 22.99 13.67 -11.48
N GLU A 279 24.04 14.18 -12.15
CA GLU A 279 25.02 13.40 -12.91
C GLU A 279 25.43 12.05 -12.27
N ASN A 280 25.69 12.01 -10.96
CA ASN A 280 26.03 10.80 -10.20
C ASN A 280 25.17 10.56 -8.95
N ARG A 281 24.04 11.26 -8.78
CA ARG A 281 23.25 11.22 -7.55
C ARG A 281 21.76 11.25 -7.80
N TYR A 282 21.00 10.61 -6.92
CA TYR A 282 19.54 10.67 -6.90
C TYR A 282 19.11 11.42 -5.64
N LEU A 283 18.28 12.45 -5.80
CA LEU A 283 17.80 13.31 -4.73
C LEU A 283 16.29 13.17 -4.56
N ALA A 284 15.84 13.29 -3.32
CA ALA A 284 14.42 13.31 -3.01
C ALA A 284 13.75 14.63 -3.43
N ALA A 285 12.68 14.59 -4.21
CA ALA A 285 11.92 15.81 -4.54
C ALA A 285 10.83 16.16 -3.52
N ILE A 286 10.38 15.17 -2.71
CA ILE A 286 9.37 15.35 -1.67
C ILE A 286 9.77 14.61 -0.40
N TYR A 287 9.07 14.92 0.69
CA TYR A 287 9.12 14.11 1.90
C TYR A 287 8.33 12.80 1.71
N GLY A 288 8.95 11.65 1.95
CA GLY A 288 8.24 10.38 1.82
C GLY A 288 9.12 9.16 1.88
N TYR A 289 8.57 8.01 1.46
CA TYR A 289 9.24 6.72 1.52
C TYR A 289 9.98 6.42 0.22
N VAL A 290 11.28 6.15 0.32
CA VAL A 290 12.05 5.66 -0.83
C VAL A 290 11.69 4.21 -1.15
N CYS A 291 11.45 3.90 -2.42
CA CYS A 291 11.23 2.55 -2.92
C CYS A 291 11.89 2.33 -4.28
N LEU A 292 12.20 1.07 -4.60
CA LEU A 292 12.83 0.64 -5.85
C LEU A 292 11.87 -0.28 -6.60
N ILE A 293 11.29 0.19 -7.69
CA ILE A 293 10.26 -0.55 -8.44
C ILE A 293 10.63 -0.51 -9.92
N ASP A 294 10.61 -1.65 -10.59
CA ASP A 294 10.96 -1.78 -12.03
C ASP A 294 12.33 -1.17 -12.37
N ASN A 295 13.32 -1.38 -11.49
CA ASN A 295 14.66 -0.79 -11.57
C ASN A 295 14.68 0.75 -11.59
N ALA A 296 13.68 1.42 -10.99
CA ALA A 296 13.63 2.86 -10.83
C ALA A 296 13.40 3.25 -9.36
N LEU A 297 14.07 4.30 -8.91
CA LEU A 297 13.86 4.89 -7.59
C LEU A 297 12.63 5.78 -7.62
N HIS A 298 11.69 5.57 -6.70
CA HIS A 298 10.52 6.41 -6.50
C HIS A 298 10.48 6.90 -5.05
N ILE A 299 9.80 8.02 -4.82
CA ILE A 299 9.36 8.41 -3.49
C ILE A 299 7.84 8.38 -3.43
N LEU A 300 7.32 7.50 -2.56
CA LEU A 300 5.91 7.38 -2.26
C LEU A 300 5.53 8.33 -1.13
N SER A 301 4.47 9.10 -1.35
CA SER A 301 3.89 9.95 -0.31
C SER A 301 3.42 9.09 0.88
N PRO A 302 3.71 9.49 2.12
CA PRO A 302 3.21 8.83 3.33
C PRO A 302 1.73 9.16 3.60
N LEU A 303 1.13 10.04 2.79
CA LEU A 303 -0.26 10.45 2.93
C LEU A 303 -1.21 9.40 2.36
N TRP A 304 -2.18 8.99 3.17
CA TRP A 304 -3.30 8.17 2.78
C TRP A 304 -4.59 8.99 2.86
N ILE A 305 -5.37 8.98 1.77
CA ILE A 305 -6.67 9.67 1.71
C ILE A 305 -7.75 8.59 1.66
N SER A 306 -8.79 8.77 2.47
CA SER A 306 -9.91 7.84 2.49
C SER A 306 -10.67 7.84 1.17
N PRO A 307 -11.26 6.70 0.74
CA PRO A 307 -11.99 6.62 -0.53
C PRO A 307 -13.16 7.62 -0.65
N ASP A 308 -13.77 7.99 0.48
CA ASP A 308 -14.83 9.01 0.55
C ASP A 308 -14.31 10.46 0.52
N GLY A 309 -12.99 10.67 0.50
CA GLY A 309 -12.38 11.99 0.50
C GLY A 309 -12.56 12.78 1.81
N MET A 310 -12.91 12.11 2.91
CA MET A 310 -13.24 12.75 4.19
C MET A 310 -12.11 12.76 5.21
N LYS A 311 -11.07 11.94 5.05
CA LYS A 311 -9.94 11.85 5.99
C LYS A 311 -8.62 11.77 5.22
N ALA A 312 -7.63 12.54 5.68
CA ALA A 312 -6.25 12.43 5.24
C ALA A 312 -5.40 12.07 6.45
N LEU A 313 -4.68 10.96 6.34
CA LEU A 313 -3.85 10.41 7.40
C LEU A 313 -2.40 10.32 6.95
N PHE A 314 -1.48 10.65 7.84
CA PHE A 314 -0.08 10.28 7.70
C PHE A 314 0.12 8.84 8.17
N ILE A 315 0.56 7.97 7.28
CA ILE A 315 0.89 6.58 7.60
C ILE A 315 2.36 6.50 7.95
N HIS A 316 2.66 6.16 9.20
CA HIS A 316 4.00 5.97 9.72
C HIS A 316 4.32 4.47 9.83
N PHE A 317 5.24 3.97 8.98
CA PHE A 317 5.76 2.62 9.02
C PHE A 317 6.99 2.50 9.92
N PHE A 318 7.51 1.29 10.12
CA PHE A 318 8.79 1.13 10.81
C PHE A 318 9.93 1.70 9.96
N GLN A 319 10.83 2.45 10.61
CA GLN A 319 11.98 3.08 9.97
C GLN A 319 13.24 2.24 10.19
N ILE A 320 13.93 1.88 9.11
CA ILE A 320 15.24 1.20 9.15
C ILE A 320 16.42 2.19 9.19
N CYS A 321 16.17 3.42 8.76
CA CYS A 321 17.15 4.48 8.70
C CYS A 321 16.87 5.54 9.77
N LYS A 322 17.80 6.49 9.94
CA LYS A 322 17.56 7.66 10.78
C LYS A 322 16.44 8.51 10.18
N GLU A 323 15.30 8.55 10.85
CA GLU A 323 14.12 9.28 10.42
C GLU A 323 14.37 10.81 10.41
N PRO A 324 14.20 11.49 9.26
CA PRO A 324 14.17 12.94 9.21
C PRO A 324 12.84 13.44 9.79
N LEU A 325 12.94 14.32 10.78
CA LEU A 325 11.77 15.01 11.32
C LEU A 325 11.14 15.88 10.22
N PRO A 326 9.83 15.74 9.96
CA PRO A 326 9.18 16.53 8.93
C PRO A 326 9.02 17.99 9.37
N GLU A 327 9.27 18.91 8.45
CA GLU A 327 8.90 20.31 8.59
C GLU A 327 7.45 20.53 8.16
N SER A 328 6.77 21.49 8.78
CA SER A 328 5.38 21.84 8.47
C SER A 328 5.17 22.11 6.98
N ASP A 329 6.10 22.82 6.35
CA ASP A 329 6.04 23.17 4.93
C ASP A 329 6.04 21.94 4.02
N TRP A 330 6.84 20.91 4.34
CA TRP A 330 6.90 19.68 3.55
C TRP A 330 5.59 18.92 3.61
N ILE A 331 4.97 18.86 4.80
CA ILE A 331 3.69 18.18 4.97
C ILE A 331 2.57 18.97 4.30
N MET A 332 2.58 20.31 4.38
CA MET A 332 1.64 21.16 3.64
C MET A 332 1.75 20.95 2.14
N GLN A 333 2.96 20.85 1.59
CA GLN A 333 3.16 20.53 0.17
C GLN A 333 2.61 19.15 -0.21
N LEU A 334 2.73 18.14 0.67
CA LEU A 334 2.13 16.81 0.42
C LEU A 334 0.61 16.87 0.40
N LEU A 335 0.00 17.61 1.33
CA LEU A 335 -1.45 17.82 1.39
C LEU A 335 -1.94 18.56 0.14
N GLU A 336 -1.26 19.63 -0.26
CA GLU A 336 -1.58 20.41 -1.46
C GLU A 336 -1.48 19.59 -2.74
N LYS A 337 -0.37 18.84 -2.92
CA LYS A 337 -0.20 17.91 -4.07
C LYS A 337 -1.27 16.82 -4.13
N SER A 338 -1.93 16.54 -3.01
CA SER A 338 -3.01 15.56 -2.92
C SER A 338 -4.40 16.19 -2.93
N ASP A 339 -4.50 17.49 -3.27
CA ASP A 339 -5.71 18.32 -3.28
C ASP A 339 -6.44 18.43 -1.93
N VAL A 340 -5.73 18.27 -0.81
CA VAL A 340 -6.30 18.53 0.51
C VAL A 340 -6.21 20.03 0.79
N ARG A 341 -7.36 20.71 0.73
CA ARG A 341 -7.50 22.18 0.87
C ARG A 341 -8.35 22.60 2.06
N HIS A 342 -9.13 21.67 2.62
CA HIS A 342 -10.05 21.93 3.72
C HIS A 342 -9.81 20.97 4.90
N GLY A 343 -10.15 21.43 6.11
CA GLY A 343 -10.20 20.59 7.30
C GLY A 343 -8.83 20.15 7.84
N ILE A 344 -7.75 20.87 7.51
CA ILE A 344 -6.39 20.60 8.02
C ILE A 344 -6.37 20.77 9.55
N GLN A 345 -5.82 19.78 10.24
CA GLN A 345 -5.76 19.71 11.69
C GLN A 345 -4.37 20.15 12.17
N GLU A 346 -4.26 21.38 12.66
CA GLU A 346 -3.01 21.95 13.18
C GLU A 346 -2.42 21.08 14.29
N THR A 347 -3.26 20.56 15.20
CA THR A 347 -2.81 19.67 16.28
C THR A 347 -2.20 18.37 15.77
N GLY A 348 -2.62 17.87 14.59
CA GLY A 348 -1.99 16.72 13.94
C GLY A 348 -0.61 17.07 13.40
N MET A 349 -0.50 18.21 12.74
CA MET A 349 0.75 18.74 12.17
C MET A 349 1.81 18.97 13.24
N GLU A 350 1.45 19.64 14.33
CA GLU A 350 2.35 19.92 15.46
C GLU A 350 2.92 18.63 16.05
N LYS A 351 2.06 17.62 16.25
CA LYS A 351 2.48 16.34 16.82
C LYS A 351 3.35 15.53 15.87
N LEU A 352 3.17 15.68 14.57
CA LEU A 352 4.03 15.06 13.56
C LEU A 352 5.43 15.73 13.57
N CYS A 353 5.47 17.06 13.57
CA CYS A 353 6.73 17.84 13.52
C CYS A 353 7.52 17.77 14.84
N ALA A 354 6.84 17.64 15.99
CA ALA A 354 7.46 17.47 17.30
C ALA A 354 8.18 16.11 17.45
N GLY A 355 8.03 15.22 16.48
CA GLY A 355 8.61 13.89 16.47
C GLY A 355 7.68 12.84 17.06
N THR A 356 7.64 11.70 16.39
CA THR A 356 6.87 10.54 16.81
C THR A 356 7.57 9.89 18.00
N ALA A 357 7.00 10.08 19.20
CA ALA A 357 7.45 9.37 20.38
C ALA A 357 7.30 7.85 20.17
N LYS A 358 8.43 7.17 19.95
CA LYS A 358 8.66 5.71 19.83
C LYS A 358 8.39 5.11 18.44
N LYS A 359 9.37 4.28 18.03
CA LYS A 359 9.38 3.32 16.91
C LYS A 359 8.11 2.47 16.86
N THR A 360 7.00 3.01 16.40
CA THR A 360 5.71 2.32 16.34
C THR A 360 4.99 2.67 15.05
N ARG A 361 4.27 1.69 14.51
CA ARG A 361 3.43 1.85 13.32
C ARG A 361 2.16 2.58 13.69
N ARG A 362 1.87 3.71 13.04
CA ARG A 362 0.76 4.60 13.42
C ARG A 362 0.14 5.27 12.21
N ALA A 363 -1.13 5.65 12.34
CA ALA A 363 -1.81 6.54 11.40
C ALA A 363 -2.22 7.80 12.15
N LEU A 364 -1.83 8.96 11.64
CA LEU A 364 -2.08 10.25 12.27
C LEU A 364 -3.02 11.10 11.41
N LEU A 365 -4.12 11.61 12.00
CA LEU A 365 -5.06 12.47 11.30
C LEU A 365 -4.43 13.84 11.02
N LEU A 366 -4.29 14.17 9.74
CA LEU A 366 -3.79 15.46 9.28
C LEU A 366 -4.90 16.37 8.74
N ALA A 367 -5.97 15.78 8.18
CA ALA A 367 -7.14 16.56 7.78
C ALA A 367 -8.42 15.75 7.88
N ARG A 368 -9.54 16.42 8.20
CA ARG A 368 -10.87 15.84 8.31
C ARG A 368 -11.92 16.74 7.67
N GLY A 369 -12.69 16.18 6.75
CA GLY A 369 -13.86 16.82 6.17
C GLY A 369 -15.03 16.92 7.15
N GLU A 370 -15.97 17.80 6.83
CA GLU A 370 -17.19 18.01 7.59
C GLU A 370 -18.28 17.08 7.04
N PRO A 371 -18.73 16.09 7.82
CA PRO A 371 -19.74 15.16 7.34
C PRO A 371 -21.09 15.85 7.17
N VAL A 372 -21.80 15.47 6.12
CA VAL A 372 -23.17 15.91 5.89
C VAL A 372 -24.08 15.47 7.04
N GLN A 373 -24.95 16.37 7.49
CA GLN A 373 -25.96 16.08 8.50
C GLN A 373 -27.34 16.20 7.87
N ASN A 374 -27.97 15.07 7.58
CA ASN A 374 -29.32 15.08 7.02
C ASN A 374 -30.34 15.59 8.07
N GLY A 375 -31.32 16.33 7.59
CA GLY A 375 -32.45 16.79 8.38
C GLY A 375 -33.31 15.62 8.85
N ALA A 376 -33.89 15.74 10.05
CA ALA A 376 -34.87 14.80 10.56
C ALA A 376 -36.22 15.02 9.88
N ASP A 377 -36.87 13.94 9.45
CA ASP A 377 -38.23 13.97 8.91
C ASP A 377 -39.23 14.54 9.93
N ALA A 378 -40.27 15.20 9.42
CA ALA A 378 -41.38 15.66 10.25
C ALA A 378 -42.12 14.47 10.86
N TYR A 379 -42.50 14.55 12.13
CA TYR A 379 -43.23 13.47 12.80
C TYR A 379 -44.13 13.97 13.93
N PHE A 380 -45.22 13.23 14.16
CA PHE A 380 -46.06 13.41 15.34
C PHE A 380 -45.52 12.59 16.50
N LYS A 381 -45.21 13.26 17.61
CA LYS A 381 -44.81 12.69 18.89
C LYS A 381 -46.03 12.63 19.82
N PRO A 382 -46.67 11.46 19.96
CA PRO A 382 -47.84 11.34 20.80
C PRO A 382 -47.50 11.48 22.30
N ALA A 383 -48.35 12.15 23.07
CA ALA A 383 -48.17 12.29 24.52
C ALA A 383 -48.51 11.00 25.29
N PHE A 384 -49.25 10.10 24.66
CA PHE A 384 -49.63 8.79 25.18
C PHE A 384 -49.85 7.81 24.03
N ASP A 385 -49.80 6.52 24.32
CA ASP A 385 -49.80 5.47 23.31
C ASP A 385 -51.20 5.30 22.67
N PHE A 386 -51.35 5.77 21.43
CA PHE A 386 -52.56 5.61 20.61
C PHE A 386 -52.61 4.28 19.85
N THR A 387 -51.60 3.42 19.98
CA THR A 387 -51.54 2.18 19.20
C THR A 387 -52.43 1.09 19.81
N SER A 388 -53.20 0.42 18.96
CA SER A 388 -53.99 -0.76 19.35
C SER A 388 -53.04 -1.85 19.81
N ARG A 389 -53.15 -2.24 21.09
CA ARG A 389 -52.36 -3.32 21.67
C ARG A 389 -53.01 -4.67 21.36
N PRO A 390 -52.22 -5.74 21.14
CA PRO A 390 -52.75 -7.08 20.88
C PRO A 390 -53.53 -7.68 22.07
N GLY A 391 -53.49 -7.04 23.24
CA GLY A 391 -54.18 -7.47 24.45
C GLY A 391 -53.42 -7.04 25.71
N LYS A 392 -53.98 -7.36 26.88
CA LYS A 392 -53.34 -7.13 28.19
C LYS A 392 -52.82 -8.44 28.75
N MET A 393 -51.55 -8.47 29.16
CA MET A 393 -50.96 -9.66 29.80
C MET A 393 -51.52 -9.80 31.21
N ARG A 394 -52.11 -10.96 31.52
CA ARG A 394 -52.60 -11.31 32.86
C ARG A 394 -51.44 -11.75 33.76
N GLN A 395 -51.66 -11.75 35.07
CA GLN A 395 -50.64 -12.14 36.07
C GLN A 395 -50.17 -13.59 35.93
N ASP A 396 -50.94 -14.43 35.23
CA ASP A 396 -50.62 -15.83 34.91
C ASP A 396 -49.83 -16.00 33.60
N GLY A 397 -49.49 -14.89 32.91
CA GLY A 397 -48.78 -14.90 31.63
C GLY A 397 -49.66 -15.14 30.40
N SER A 398 -50.98 -15.32 30.56
CA SER A 398 -51.91 -15.38 29.44
C SER A 398 -52.22 -13.99 28.88
N ILE A 399 -52.41 -13.87 27.57
CA ILE A 399 -52.74 -12.59 26.91
C ILE A 399 -54.25 -12.50 26.77
N ASP A 400 -54.86 -11.46 27.34
CA ASP A 400 -56.26 -11.12 27.14
C ASP A 400 -56.41 -10.32 25.85
N PHE A 401 -56.72 -11.00 24.74
CA PHE A 401 -56.88 -10.41 23.41
C PHE A 401 -58.11 -9.48 23.29
N ARG A 402 -58.90 -9.31 24.36
CA ARG A 402 -60.09 -8.46 24.41
C ARG A 402 -59.81 -7.05 24.90
N ASP A 403 -58.72 -6.83 25.64
CA ASP A 403 -58.35 -5.50 26.13
C ASP A 403 -57.41 -4.81 25.13
N ARG A 404 -58.00 -4.31 24.04
CA ARG A 404 -57.30 -3.61 22.96
C ARG A 404 -57.51 -2.12 23.18
N ASN A 405 -56.42 -1.37 23.30
CA ASN A 405 -56.42 0.08 23.55
C ASN A 405 -56.93 0.90 22.33
N ILE A 406 -58.16 0.59 21.87
CA ILE A 406 -58.76 1.10 20.63
C ILE A 406 -59.47 2.43 20.86
N ILE A 407 -59.84 2.72 22.10
CA ILE A 407 -60.54 3.96 22.49
C ILE A 407 -59.73 4.63 23.58
N VAL A 408 -59.05 5.71 23.21
CA VAL A 408 -58.30 6.52 24.18
C VAL A 408 -59.14 7.74 24.55
N GLY A 409 -59.76 7.66 25.73
CA GLY A 409 -60.51 8.77 26.30
C GLY A 409 -59.59 9.87 26.82
N VAL A 410 -60.00 11.13 26.62
CA VAL A 410 -59.28 12.32 27.09
C VAL A 410 -60.23 13.31 27.74
N THR A 411 -59.72 14.11 28.67
CA THR A 411 -60.45 15.23 29.28
C THR A 411 -60.18 16.53 28.54
N ALA A 412 -61.03 17.55 28.74
CA ALA A 412 -60.74 18.90 28.29
C ALA A 412 -59.36 19.38 28.80
N ASP A 413 -58.67 20.16 27.96
CA ASP A 413 -57.31 20.69 28.13
C ASP A 413 -56.19 19.64 28.23
N GLN A 414 -56.49 18.36 28.01
CA GLN A 414 -55.46 17.32 28.04
C GLN A 414 -54.52 17.43 26.83
N HIS A 415 -53.21 17.41 27.09
CA HIS A 415 -52.17 17.37 26.05
C HIS A 415 -52.17 16.03 25.31
N LEU A 416 -52.34 16.08 23.99
CA LEU A 416 -52.48 14.92 23.10
C LEU A 416 -51.16 14.52 22.44
N GLY A 417 -50.28 15.47 22.18
CA GLY A 417 -48.99 15.26 21.54
C GLY A 417 -48.48 16.51 20.84
N GLU A 418 -47.31 16.36 20.25
CA GLU A 418 -46.59 17.45 19.57
C GLU A 418 -46.26 17.01 18.14
N PHE A 419 -46.50 17.87 17.15
CA PHE A 419 -45.98 17.68 15.80
C PHE A 419 -44.68 18.45 15.64
N VAL A 420 -43.61 17.72 15.34
CA VAL A 420 -42.27 18.27 15.12
C VAL A 420 -42.09 18.43 13.60
N PRO A 421 -41.84 19.65 13.09
CA PRO A 421 -41.64 19.88 11.67
C PRO A 421 -40.34 19.24 11.17
N ALA A 422 -40.20 19.14 9.84
CA ALA A 422 -38.97 18.65 9.25
C ALA A 422 -37.81 19.61 9.58
N ALA A 423 -36.66 19.04 9.91
CA ALA A 423 -35.45 19.83 10.11
C ALA A 423 -34.70 19.97 8.79
N LYS A 424 -34.01 21.10 8.61
CA LYS A 424 -33.09 21.28 7.48
C LYS A 424 -31.83 20.45 7.68
N GLY A 425 -31.32 19.91 6.58
CA GLY A 425 -29.99 19.34 6.56
C GLY A 425 -28.92 20.43 6.69
N THR A 426 -27.74 20.05 7.17
CA THR A 426 -26.54 20.90 7.13
C THR A 426 -25.56 20.26 6.18
N ASP A 427 -25.24 20.99 5.11
CA ASP A 427 -24.27 20.58 4.11
C ASP A 427 -22.92 20.26 4.76
N GLY A 428 -22.26 19.22 4.26
CA GLY A 428 -20.88 18.91 4.61
C GLY A 428 -19.90 19.51 3.62
N MET A 429 -18.61 19.29 3.87
CA MET A 429 -17.54 19.65 2.95
C MET A 429 -16.41 18.62 3.03
N ASN A 430 -16.01 18.05 1.88
CA ASN A 430 -14.91 17.10 1.85
C ASN A 430 -13.55 17.81 1.91
N LEU A 431 -12.46 17.03 1.92
CA LEU A 431 -11.10 17.58 2.01
C LEU A 431 -10.66 18.43 0.82
N ARG A 432 -11.30 18.24 -0.34
CA ARG A 432 -11.01 19.00 -1.56
C ARG A 432 -11.72 20.36 -1.58
N GLY A 433 -12.56 20.63 -0.59
CA GLY A 433 -13.41 21.83 -0.51
C GLY A 433 -14.72 21.70 -1.31
N GLU A 434 -15.10 20.48 -1.69
CA GLU A 434 -16.35 20.23 -2.40
C GLU A 434 -17.49 20.11 -1.38
N VAL A 435 -18.58 20.83 -1.62
CA VAL A 435 -19.77 20.81 -0.76
C VAL A 435 -20.53 19.50 -0.97
N LEU A 436 -20.82 18.81 0.14
CA LEU A 436 -21.63 17.60 0.19
C LEU A 436 -23.05 17.98 0.62
N ALA A 437 -23.95 18.09 -0.37
CA ALA A 437 -25.32 18.53 -0.12
C ALA A 437 -26.06 17.61 0.86
N ALA A 438 -26.66 18.22 1.88
CA ALA A 438 -27.53 17.53 2.82
C ALA A 438 -28.92 17.32 2.24
N GLN A 439 -29.56 16.27 2.71
CA GLN A 439 -30.99 16.07 2.47
C GLN A 439 -31.75 16.72 3.61
N ASP A 440 -32.67 17.62 3.27
CA ASP A 440 -33.67 18.12 4.20
C ASP A 440 -34.58 16.97 4.64
N GLY A 441 -35.09 17.08 5.87
CA GLY A 441 -36.10 16.16 6.37
C GLY A 441 -37.34 16.16 5.49
N ARG A 442 -38.00 15.02 5.38
CA ARG A 442 -39.25 14.92 4.63
C ARG A 442 -40.36 15.65 5.37
N GLU A 443 -41.03 16.55 4.66
CA GLU A 443 -42.22 17.22 5.14
C GLU A 443 -43.40 16.25 5.28
N SER A 444 -44.23 16.50 6.28
CA SER A 444 -45.48 15.78 6.53
C SER A 444 -46.54 16.79 6.94
N GLU A 445 -47.79 16.53 6.57
CA GLU A 445 -48.92 17.33 7.06
C GLU A 445 -49.54 16.65 8.28
N PHE A 446 -49.67 17.39 9.38
CA PHE A 446 -50.45 16.97 10.54
C PHE A 446 -51.26 18.15 11.05
N SER A 447 -52.56 17.97 11.28
CA SER A 447 -53.47 19.08 11.61
C SER A 447 -54.50 18.70 12.67
N ALA A 448 -54.96 19.72 13.39
CA ALA A 448 -56.10 19.60 14.29
C ALA A 448 -57.39 19.58 13.47
N ASP A 449 -58.35 18.78 13.92
CA ASP A 449 -59.70 18.69 13.40
C ASP A 449 -60.68 18.85 14.57
N GLU A 450 -61.89 18.34 14.45
CA GLU A 450 -62.96 18.52 15.44
C GLU A 450 -62.52 18.23 16.89
N GLY A 451 -62.72 19.20 17.80
CA GLY A 451 -62.47 19.05 19.24
C GLY A 451 -60.99 19.12 19.67
N VAL A 452 -60.09 19.51 18.78
CA VAL A 452 -58.66 19.66 19.06
C VAL A 452 -58.20 21.09 18.81
N ARG A 453 -57.47 21.63 19.78
CA ARG A 453 -56.80 22.94 19.69
C ARG A 453 -55.33 22.72 19.39
N ALA A 454 -54.80 23.44 18.41
CA ALA A 454 -53.38 23.45 18.07
C ALA A 454 -52.73 24.77 18.53
N GLU A 455 -51.54 24.68 19.12
CA GLU A 455 -50.70 25.82 19.51
C GLU A 455 -49.31 25.64 18.93
N GLU A 456 -48.89 26.53 18.04
CA GLU A 456 -47.54 26.53 17.45
C GLU A 456 -46.61 27.43 18.28
N ASP A 457 -45.39 26.98 18.55
CA ASP A 457 -44.35 27.79 19.19
C ASP A 457 -43.39 28.44 18.18
N GLU A 458 -42.47 29.28 18.67
CA GLU A 458 -41.50 29.99 17.83
C GLU A 458 -40.55 29.06 17.06
N ALA A 459 -40.43 27.79 17.47
CA ALA A 459 -39.63 26.77 16.79
C ALA A 459 -40.43 25.99 15.74
N GLY A 460 -41.71 26.33 15.52
CA GLY A 460 -42.61 25.64 14.60
C GLY A 460 -43.16 24.32 15.13
N ILE A 461 -42.93 23.99 16.41
CA ILE A 461 -43.49 22.78 17.02
C ILE A 461 -44.95 23.06 17.37
N THR A 462 -45.86 22.22 16.85
CA THR A 462 -47.29 22.35 17.11
C THR A 462 -47.73 21.41 18.22
N ARG A 463 -48.23 21.94 19.33
CA ARG A 463 -48.80 21.16 20.44
C ARG A 463 -50.31 21.03 20.28
N TYR A 464 -50.83 19.84 20.51
CA TYR A 464 -52.27 19.55 20.39
C TYR A 464 -52.89 19.28 21.75
N TYR A 465 -54.02 19.93 22.01
CA TYR A 465 -54.79 19.82 23.25
C TYR A 465 -56.25 19.48 22.95
N ALA A 466 -56.88 18.68 23.81
CA ALA A 466 -58.31 18.42 23.71
C ALA A 466 -59.13 19.66 24.14
N GLU A 467 -60.08 20.10 23.32
CA GLU A 467 -60.99 21.20 23.69
C GLU A 467 -62.14 20.75 24.59
N ARG A 468 -62.41 19.44 24.60
CA ARG A 468 -63.52 18.81 25.31
C ARG A 468 -63.17 17.39 25.73
N GLU A 469 -63.94 16.86 26.68
CA GLU A 469 -63.90 15.44 27.00
C GLU A 469 -64.44 14.60 25.83
N GLY A 470 -63.78 13.49 25.50
CA GLY A 470 -64.14 12.65 24.36
C GLY A 470 -63.12 11.55 24.07
N SER A 471 -63.21 10.96 22.88
CA SER A 471 -62.27 9.96 22.39
C SER A 471 -61.37 10.54 21.32
N VAL A 472 -60.07 10.30 21.42
CA VAL A 472 -59.10 10.72 20.41
C VAL A 472 -59.15 9.79 19.21
N ARG A 473 -59.13 10.37 18.02
CA ARG A 473 -59.00 9.66 16.75
C ARG A 473 -57.99 10.37 15.87
N CYS A 474 -57.03 9.60 15.37
CA CYS A 474 -56.06 10.06 14.38
C CYS A 474 -56.33 9.36 13.05
N LYS A 475 -56.72 10.11 12.01
CA LYS A 475 -56.99 9.57 10.67
C LYS A 475 -56.46 10.54 9.62
N ASN A 476 -55.73 10.03 8.63
CA ASN A 476 -55.18 10.80 7.50
C ASN A 476 -54.38 12.05 7.94
N GLY A 477 -53.55 11.94 8.99
CA GLY A 477 -52.79 13.08 9.52
C GLY A 477 -53.64 14.13 10.25
N LYS A 478 -54.90 13.82 10.57
CA LYS A 478 -55.79 14.70 11.33
C LYS A 478 -56.09 14.12 12.69
N LEU A 479 -55.91 14.94 13.72
CA LEU A 479 -56.23 14.61 15.10
C LEU A 479 -57.57 15.21 15.48
N SER A 480 -58.48 14.37 15.97
CA SER A 480 -59.83 14.77 16.37
C SER A 480 -60.16 14.20 17.76
N VAL A 481 -60.99 14.92 18.52
CA VAL A 481 -61.59 14.48 19.78
C VAL A 481 -63.10 14.54 19.62
N LEU A 482 -63.69 13.35 19.52
CA LEU A 482 -65.12 13.19 19.30
C LEU A 482 -65.83 12.94 20.63
N PRO A 483 -66.97 13.59 20.90
CA PRO A 483 -67.75 13.38 22.12
C PRO A 483 -68.47 12.02 22.14
N VAL A 484 -68.58 11.37 20.97
CA VAL A 484 -69.16 10.04 20.80
C VAL A 484 -68.10 9.09 20.25
N VAL A 485 -67.92 7.95 20.91
CA VAL A 485 -67.18 6.80 20.40
C VAL A 485 -68.07 6.07 19.40
N ALA A 486 -67.74 6.15 18.11
CA ALA A 486 -68.44 5.43 17.07
C ALA A 486 -67.70 4.14 16.67
N VAL A 487 -68.38 3.00 16.77
CA VAL A 487 -67.91 1.69 16.28
C VAL A 487 -68.68 1.31 15.02
N ASP A 488 -67.95 1.22 13.91
CA ASP A 488 -68.47 0.86 12.59
C ASP A 488 -68.42 -0.66 12.41
N GLY A 489 -69.34 -1.36 13.08
CA GLY A 489 -69.42 -2.82 13.10
C GLY A 489 -69.72 -3.39 14.49
N ASP A 490 -69.34 -4.65 14.69
CA ASP A 490 -69.56 -5.39 15.93
C ASP A 490 -68.44 -5.14 16.95
N VAL A 491 -68.78 -5.18 18.24
CA VAL A 491 -67.80 -5.28 19.32
C VAL A 491 -67.38 -6.74 19.46
N ASP A 492 -66.23 -7.06 18.87
CA ASP A 492 -65.70 -8.41 18.71
C ASP A 492 -64.20 -8.48 19.09
N TYR A 493 -63.49 -9.54 18.67
CA TYR A 493 -62.05 -9.62 18.90
C TYR A 493 -61.27 -8.56 18.13
N ALA A 494 -61.79 -7.92 17.08
CA ALA A 494 -61.11 -6.82 16.40
C ALA A 494 -61.20 -5.52 17.20
N VAL A 495 -62.36 -5.22 17.80
CA VAL A 495 -62.65 -3.98 18.56
C VAL A 495 -62.31 -4.07 20.06
N GLY A 496 -62.51 -5.24 20.69
CA GLY A 496 -62.25 -5.44 22.10
C GLY A 496 -63.28 -4.82 23.05
N HIS A 497 -62.98 -4.82 24.35
CA HIS A 497 -63.78 -4.17 25.37
C HIS A 497 -63.76 -2.65 25.20
N ILE A 498 -64.90 -2.01 25.47
CA ILE A 498 -65.02 -0.56 25.40
C ILE A 498 -65.23 -0.04 26.82
N GLU A 499 -64.27 0.71 27.34
CA GLU A 499 -64.39 1.43 28.60
C GLU A 499 -64.07 2.90 28.38
N THR A 500 -65.08 3.76 28.43
CA THR A 500 -64.93 5.20 28.17
C THR A 500 -65.80 6.03 29.09
N ARG A 501 -65.61 7.35 29.10
CA ARG A 501 -66.53 8.30 29.74
C ARG A 501 -67.48 8.98 28.75
N ALA A 502 -67.21 8.83 27.46
CA ALA A 502 -67.94 9.46 26.36
C ALA A 502 -69.16 8.62 25.90
N ASP A 503 -70.12 9.25 25.25
CA ASP A 503 -71.24 8.53 24.62
C ASP A 503 -70.70 7.46 23.65
N VAL A 504 -71.33 6.30 23.57
CA VAL A 504 -70.90 5.18 22.72
C VAL A 504 -72.01 4.85 21.74
N GLN A 505 -71.69 4.82 20.45
CA GLN A 505 -72.58 4.40 19.38
C GLN A 505 -71.97 3.23 18.62
N ILE A 506 -72.63 2.08 18.68
CA ILE A 506 -72.20 0.86 17.99
C ILE A 506 -73.21 0.58 16.88
N GLN A 507 -72.77 0.55 15.62
CA GLN A 507 -73.67 0.25 14.50
C GLN A 507 -74.04 -1.24 14.43
N GLY A 508 -73.14 -2.13 14.86
CA GLY A 508 -73.35 -3.56 14.93
C GLY A 508 -73.79 -4.07 16.31
N SER A 509 -73.43 -5.32 16.60
CA SER A 509 -73.78 -6.07 17.80
C SER A 509 -72.63 -6.11 18.80
N VAL A 510 -72.95 -6.29 20.09
CA VAL A 510 -71.95 -6.65 21.11
C VAL A 510 -71.94 -8.17 21.21
N LEU A 511 -70.88 -8.81 20.73
CA LEU A 511 -70.77 -10.27 20.70
C LEU A 511 -70.50 -10.85 22.09
N SER A 512 -70.84 -12.13 22.28
CA SER A 512 -70.65 -12.81 23.55
C SER A 512 -69.20 -12.73 24.05
N GLY A 513 -69.04 -12.35 25.32
CA GLY A 513 -67.74 -12.24 25.97
C GLY A 513 -67.07 -10.87 25.84
N PHE A 514 -67.77 -9.86 25.29
CA PHE A 514 -67.35 -8.46 25.27
C PHE A 514 -68.28 -7.59 26.13
N HIS A 515 -67.76 -6.49 26.68
CA HIS A 515 -68.53 -5.52 27.44
C HIS A 515 -68.23 -4.09 26.98
N VAL A 516 -69.25 -3.24 27.16
CA VAL A 516 -69.20 -1.82 26.90
C VAL A 516 -69.60 -1.12 28.19
N ARG A 517 -68.70 -0.29 28.74
CA ARG A 517 -68.93 0.54 29.92
C ARG A 517 -68.69 1.99 29.54
N SER A 518 -69.71 2.81 29.74
CA SER A 518 -69.62 4.25 29.60
C SER A 518 -70.25 4.99 30.78
N LEU A 519 -69.74 6.18 31.09
CA LEU A 519 -70.44 7.17 31.92
C LEU A 519 -71.51 7.95 31.13
N GLY A 520 -71.42 7.93 29.80
CA GLY A 520 -72.39 8.51 28.88
C GLY A 520 -73.46 7.51 28.41
N ASN A 521 -74.21 7.89 27.39
CA ASN A 521 -75.22 7.05 26.77
C ASN A 521 -74.57 5.97 25.90
N VAL A 522 -75.15 4.76 25.92
CA VAL A 522 -74.71 3.66 25.04
C VAL A 522 -75.87 3.31 24.10
N VAL A 523 -75.64 3.47 22.79
CA VAL A 523 -76.60 3.16 21.72
C VAL A 523 -76.05 2.02 20.88
N ILE A 524 -76.82 0.94 20.76
CA ILE A 524 -76.43 -0.28 20.03
C ILE A 524 -77.45 -0.52 18.92
N GLY A 525 -76.98 -0.55 17.67
CA GLY A 525 -77.81 -0.77 16.49
C GLY A 525 -78.13 -2.25 16.21
N GLY A 526 -77.26 -3.15 16.64
CA GLY A 526 -77.41 -4.61 16.53
C GLY A 526 -77.94 -5.27 17.80
N ARG A 527 -77.51 -6.51 18.04
CA ARG A 527 -77.93 -7.33 19.19
C ARG A 527 -76.90 -7.27 20.31
N VAL A 528 -77.33 -7.60 21.52
CA VAL A 528 -76.44 -7.85 22.67
C VAL A 528 -76.54 -9.33 23.00
N GLU A 529 -75.41 -10.04 22.94
CA GLU A 529 -75.35 -11.52 23.10
C GLU A 529 -74.81 -11.99 24.46
#